data_AF-A0A3D3BPB6-F1
#
_entry.id   AF-A0A3D3BPB6-F1
#
_cell.length_a   1.000
_cell.length_b   1.000
_cell.length_c   1.000
_cell.angle_alpha   90.00
_cell.angle_beta   90.00
_cell.angle_gamma   90.00
#
_symmetry.space_group_name_H-M   'P 1'
#
loop_
_entity.id
_entity.type
_entity.pdbx_description
1 polymer ?
#
loop_
_entity_poly.entity_id
_entity_poly.type
_entity_poly.pdbx_seq_one_letter_code
_entity_poly.pdbx_strand_id
1 'polypeptide(L)'
;MAAVREAADGDYHPELGKPHQVSKVYYNQQFSRTRVATLHKAMLDAGLESPYAEWLENWKDRDDNFQRVTTRVHAAEYFPVRDQALRAHATQIDPDGPWFAVPLTMQQEVWPTEDFELAWSIVDAHAPESDLFAGLR
;
A
#
# COMPACT_ATOMS: atom_id res chain seq x y z
N MET A 1 -5.43 9.95 15.67
CA MET A 1 -4.34 10.68 14.97
C MET A 1 -3.83 11.82 15.87
N ALA A 2 -3.07 11.51 16.94
CA ALA A 2 -2.59 12.53 17.88
C ALA A 2 -1.49 13.41 17.26
N ALA A 3 -0.40 12.80 16.79
CA ALA A 3 0.72 13.51 16.16
C ALA A 3 0.32 14.42 14.99
N VAL A 4 -0.68 14.04 14.19
CA VAL A 4 -1.20 14.88 13.09
C VAL A 4 -1.84 16.16 13.60
N ARG A 5 -2.58 16.08 14.71
CA ARG A 5 -3.21 17.25 15.34
C ARG A 5 -2.19 18.12 16.06
N GLU A 6 -1.30 17.49 16.81
CA GLU A 6 -0.23 18.14 17.57
C GLU A 6 0.75 18.87 16.64
N ALA A 7 1.05 18.32 15.46
CA ALA A 7 1.89 19.00 14.47
C ALA A 7 1.30 20.34 14.00
N ALA A 8 -0.02 20.50 14.01
CA ALA A 8 -0.70 21.74 13.65
C ALA A 8 -0.89 22.71 14.84
N ASP A 9 -0.61 22.26 16.06
CA ASP A 9 -0.77 23.04 17.29
C ASP A 9 0.49 23.87 17.55
N GLY A 10 0.37 25.19 17.46
CA GLY A 10 1.49 26.11 17.69
C GLY A 10 1.93 26.23 19.15
N ASP A 11 1.08 25.81 20.09
CA ASP A 11 1.39 25.79 21.52
C ASP A 11 2.03 24.46 21.94
N TYR A 12 1.96 23.44 21.08
CA TYR A 12 2.58 22.13 21.31
C TYR A 12 4.06 22.16 20.92
N HIS A 13 4.94 22.25 21.93
CA HIS A 13 6.40 22.27 21.76
C HIS A 13 6.92 23.34 20.75
N PRO A 14 6.67 24.64 20.99
CA PRO A 14 7.06 25.72 20.08
C PRO A 14 8.57 25.81 19.82
N GLU A 15 9.41 25.22 20.68
CA GLU A 15 10.86 25.11 20.49
C GLU A 15 11.26 24.23 19.30
N LEU A 16 10.36 23.36 18.80
CA LEU A 16 10.63 22.45 17.68
C LEU A 16 10.40 23.10 16.31
N GLY A 17 9.91 24.33 16.27
CA GLY A 17 9.73 25.12 15.05
C GLY A 17 8.28 25.53 14.82
N LYS A 18 7.99 25.92 13.57
CA LYS A 18 6.64 26.36 13.19
C LYS A 18 5.69 25.15 13.09
N PRO A 19 4.40 25.30 13.46
CA PRO A 19 3.42 24.24 13.27
C PRO A 19 3.29 23.89 11.78
N HIS A 20 3.02 22.63 11.51
CA HIS A 20 2.80 22.06 10.19
C HIS A 20 1.43 21.38 10.10
N GLN A 21 0.55 21.97 9.30
CA GLN A 21 -0.77 21.42 9.02
C GLN A 21 -0.69 20.35 7.92
N VAL A 22 -0.77 19.08 8.32
CA VAL A 22 -0.93 17.96 7.37
C VAL A 22 -2.26 18.12 6.63
N SER A 23 -2.24 18.01 5.30
CA SER A 23 -3.44 18.25 4.48
C SER A 23 -4.28 16.98 4.23
N LYS A 24 -3.62 15.82 4.09
CA LYS A 24 -4.26 14.53 3.82
C LYS A 24 -3.51 13.44 4.58
N VAL A 25 -4.25 12.47 5.14
CA VAL A 25 -3.70 11.28 5.81
C VAL A 25 -4.28 10.04 5.15
N TYR A 26 -3.41 9.11 4.77
CA TYR A 26 -3.80 7.86 4.13
C TYR A 26 -3.35 6.65 4.96
N TYR A 27 -4.17 5.61 4.96
CA TYR A 27 -3.77 4.28 5.43
C TYR A 27 -3.38 3.40 4.26
N ASN A 28 -2.28 2.68 4.42
CA ASN A 28 -1.82 1.70 3.44
C ASN A 28 -2.75 0.48 3.45
N GLN A 29 -3.20 0.04 2.28
CA GLN A 29 -4.10 -1.11 2.11
C GLN A 29 -3.51 -2.17 1.17
N GLN A 30 -2.17 -2.29 1.11
CA GLN A 30 -1.50 -3.24 0.19
C GLN A 30 -1.82 -4.71 0.50
N PHE A 31 -2.29 -5.02 1.70
CA PHE A 31 -2.55 -6.39 2.14
C PHE A 31 -4.05 -6.67 2.17
N SER A 32 -4.63 -6.76 0.97
CA SER A 32 -6.05 -7.03 0.75
C SER A 32 -6.27 -8.42 0.17
N ARG A 33 -7.44 -9.02 0.48
CA ARG A 33 -7.79 -10.34 -0.05
C ARG A 33 -7.95 -10.28 -1.56
N THR A 34 -8.54 -9.21 -2.09
CA THR A 34 -8.67 -8.98 -3.54
C THR A 34 -7.30 -9.02 -4.23
N ARG A 35 -6.30 -8.28 -3.75
CA ARG A 35 -4.97 -8.27 -4.36
C ARG A 35 -4.32 -9.66 -4.33
N VAL A 36 -4.33 -10.31 -3.18
CA VAL A 36 -3.76 -11.66 -3.00
C VAL A 36 -4.44 -12.68 -3.91
N ALA A 37 -5.77 -12.68 -3.97
CA ALA A 37 -6.55 -13.58 -4.82
C ALA A 37 -6.30 -13.33 -6.32
N THR A 38 -6.12 -12.06 -6.71
CA THR A 38 -5.85 -11.69 -8.11
C THR A 38 -4.47 -12.18 -8.55
N LEU A 39 -3.43 -11.95 -7.74
CA LEU A 39 -2.08 -12.44 -8.02
C LEU A 39 -2.01 -13.97 -7.96
N HIS A 40 -2.71 -14.60 -7.00
CA HIS A 40 -2.82 -16.05 -6.91
C HIS A 40 -3.39 -16.64 -8.20
N LYS A 41 -4.52 -16.11 -8.68
CA LYS A 41 -5.13 -16.56 -9.92
C LYS A 41 -4.20 -16.37 -11.11
N ALA A 42 -3.53 -15.22 -11.24
CA ALA A 42 -2.60 -14.96 -12.34
C ALA A 42 -1.44 -15.97 -12.37
N MET A 43 -0.91 -16.35 -11.20
CA MET A 43 0.12 -17.40 -11.11
C MET A 43 -0.40 -18.75 -11.58
N LEU A 44 -1.58 -19.17 -11.10
CA LEU A 44 -2.18 -20.45 -11.50
C LEU A 44 -2.50 -20.50 -13.00
N ASP A 45 -3.05 -19.42 -13.55
CA ASP A 45 -3.37 -19.32 -14.98
C ASP A 45 -2.10 -19.40 -15.85
N ALA A 46 -0.95 -18.96 -15.32
CA ALA A 46 0.36 -19.08 -15.95
C ALA A 46 1.05 -20.44 -15.71
N GLY A 47 0.40 -21.38 -15.01
CA GLY A 47 0.97 -22.69 -14.66
C GLY A 47 2.05 -22.64 -13.58
N LEU A 48 2.12 -21.56 -12.80
CA LEU A 48 3.07 -21.38 -11.70
C LEU A 48 2.43 -21.80 -10.37
N GLU A 49 3.26 -22.27 -9.44
CA GLU A 49 2.85 -22.49 -8.06
C GLU A 49 2.67 -21.15 -7.34
N SER A 50 1.54 -20.95 -6.67
CA SER A 50 1.26 -19.70 -5.96
C SER A 50 1.55 -19.82 -4.46
N PRO A 51 2.24 -18.83 -3.85
CA PRO A 51 2.53 -18.82 -2.41
C PRO A 51 1.31 -18.48 -1.54
N TYR A 52 0.16 -18.18 -2.15
CA TYR A 52 -0.98 -17.59 -1.46
C TYR A 52 -2.11 -18.57 -1.11
N ALA A 53 -2.01 -19.84 -1.52
CA ALA A 53 -3.09 -20.81 -1.33
C ALA A 53 -3.53 -20.92 0.14
N GLU A 54 -2.58 -21.08 1.05
CA GLU A 54 -2.84 -21.18 2.49
C GLU A 54 -3.40 -19.87 3.08
N TRP A 55 -2.89 -18.72 2.63
CA TRP A 55 -3.40 -17.42 3.09
C TRP A 55 -4.85 -17.21 2.70
N LEU A 56 -5.22 -17.57 1.47
CA LEU A 56 -6.58 -17.44 0.97
C LEU A 56 -7.55 -18.39 1.68
N GLU A 57 -7.10 -19.58 2.05
CA GLU A 57 -7.86 -20.52 2.88
C GLU A 57 -8.12 -19.92 4.27
N ASN A 58 -7.06 -19.41 4.92
CA ASN A 58 -7.14 -18.81 6.25
C ASN A 58 -7.94 -17.49 6.30
N TRP A 59 -8.17 -16.82 5.17
CA TRP A 59 -8.90 -15.55 5.11
C TRP A 59 -10.34 -15.69 4.60
N LYS A 60 -10.89 -16.90 4.50
CA LYS A 60 -12.26 -17.12 4.01
C LYS A 60 -13.31 -16.30 4.76
N ASP A 61 -13.15 -16.17 6.08
CA ASP A 61 -14.09 -15.45 6.95
C ASP A 61 -13.64 -14.03 7.30
N ARG A 62 -12.54 -13.54 6.68
CA ARG A 62 -11.99 -12.21 6.96
C ARG A 62 -12.55 -11.19 5.97
N ASP A 63 -13.01 -10.05 6.50
CA ASP A 63 -13.42 -8.91 5.69
C ASP A 63 -12.28 -8.43 4.79
N ASP A 64 -12.60 -8.13 3.53
CA ASP A 64 -11.63 -7.62 2.59
C ASP A 64 -11.46 -6.10 2.71
N ASN A 65 -10.30 -5.70 3.22
CA ASN A 65 -9.91 -4.30 3.31
C ASN A 65 -9.90 -3.56 1.97
N PHE A 66 -9.90 -4.26 0.82
CA PHE A 66 -9.97 -3.62 -0.49
C PHE A 66 -11.20 -2.71 -0.62
N GLN A 67 -12.30 -3.00 0.07
CA GLN A 67 -13.51 -2.16 0.06
C GLN A 67 -13.29 -0.75 0.64
N ARG A 68 -12.23 -0.56 1.42
CA ARG A 68 -11.85 0.74 2.01
C ARG A 68 -10.90 1.53 1.10
N VAL A 69 -10.40 0.93 0.03
CA VAL A 69 -9.48 1.60 -0.90
C VAL A 69 -10.22 2.72 -1.61
N THR A 70 -9.70 3.93 -1.47
CA THR A 70 -10.20 5.14 -2.12
C THR A 70 -9.17 5.76 -3.04
N THR A 71 -7.92 5.33 -2.98
CA THR A 71 -6.81 5.86 -3.78
C THR A 71 -5.93 4.73 -4.30
N ARG A 72 -5.60 4.75 -5.59
CA ARG A 72 -4.73 3.75 -6.23
C ARG A 72 -3.66 4.45 -7.07
N VAL A 73 -2.42 4.42 -6.60
CA VAL A 73 -1.29 5.11 -7.24
C VAL A 73 -0.55 4.12 -8.13
N HIS A 74 -0.43 4.41 -9.42
CA HIS A 74 0.37 3.58 -10.32
C HIS A 74 1.86 3.67 -9.93
N ALA A 75 2.47 2.53 -9.62
CA ALA A 75 3.83 2.44 -9.09
C ALA A 75 4.66 1.31 -9.72
N ALA A 76 4.14 0.65 -10.76
CA ALA A 76 4.77 -0.52 -11.39
C ALA A 76 6.24 -0.30 -11.76
N GLU A 77 6.60 0.88 -12.28
CA GLU A 77 7.98 1.22 -12.66
C GLU A 77 8.97 1.24 -11.49
N TYR A 78 8.47 1.40 -10.25
CA TYR A 78 9.27 1.45 -9.03
C TYR A 78 9.34 0.12 -8.28
N PHE A 79 8.59 -0.91 -8.69
CA PHE A 79 8.67 -2.23 -8.07
C PHE A 79 10.07 -2.87 -8.11
N PRO A 80 10.92 -2.71 -9.15
CA PRO A 80 12.31 -3.18 -9.09
C PRO A 80 13.11 -2.52 -7.95
N VAL A 81 12.86 -1.25 -7.66
CA VAL A 81 13.53 -0.50 -6.57
C VAL A 81 13.03 -1.00 -5.21
N ARG A 82 11.72 -1.21 -5.08
CA ARG A 82 11.10 -1.83 -3.89
C ARG A 82 11.73 -3.19 -3.60
N ASP A 83 11.89 -4.05 -4.60
CA ASP A 83 12.45 -5.39 -4.42
C ASP A 83 13.93 -5.32 -4.00
N GLN A 84 14.72 -4.40 -4.54
CA GLN A 84 16.10 -4.15 -4.08
C GLN A 84 16.13 -3.68 -2.61
N ALA A 85 15.22 -2.79 -2.21
CA ALA A 85 15.11 -2.36 -0.82
C ALA A 85 14.77 -3.54 0.11
N LEU A 86 13.82 -4.41 -0.26
CA LEU A 86 13.49 -5.61 0.50
C LEU A 86 14.69 -6.55 0.63
N ARG A 87 15.46 -6.77 -0.45
CA ARG A 87 16.68 -7.60 -0.43
C ARG A 87 17.78 -7.04 0.47
N ALA A 88 17.88 -5.72 0.59
CA ALA A 88 18.85 -5.09 1.48
C ALA A 88 18.57 -5.39 2.97
N HIS A 89 17.32 -5.73 3.33
CA HIS A 89 16.93 -6.18 4.66
C HIS A 89 17.09 -7.70 4.87
N ALA A 90 18.21 -8.26 4.40
CA ALA A 90 18.45 -9.71 4.34
C ALA A 90 18.35 -10.47 5.69
N THR A 91 18.51 -9.78 6.83
CA THR A 91 18.33 -10.41 8.15
C THR A 91 16.86 -10.59 8.55
N GLN A 92 15.95 -9.86 7.90
CA GLN A 92 14.50 -9.88 8.17
C GLN A 92 13.72 -10.56 7.04
N ILE A 93 14.25 -10.48 5.82
CA ILE A 93 13.63 -11.00 4.60
C ILE A 93 14.61 -11.95 3.94
N ASP A 94 14.20 -13.21 3.82
CA ASP A 94 14.92 -14.20 3.02
C ASP A 94 14.92 -13.74 1.54
N PRO A 95 16.10 -13.47 0.93
CA PRO A 95 16.21 -13.07 -0.48
C PRO A 95 15.66 -14.10 -1.47
N ASP A 96 15.58 -15.36 -1.06
CA ASP A 96 15.06 -16.48 -1.85
C ASP A 96 13.67 -16.93 -1.37
N GLY A 97 13.10 -16.17 -0.42
CA GLY A 97 11.82 -16.47 0.21
C GLY A 97 10.58 -16.05 -0.58
N PRO A 98 9.39 -16.29 -0.02
CA PRO A 98 8.10 -16.11 -0.71
C PRO A 98 7.77 -14.66 -1.08
N TRP A 99 8.47 -13.68 -0.51
CA TRP A 99 8.33 -12.25 -0.88
C TRP A 99 8.62 -11.97 -2.35
N PHE A 100 9.43 -12.81 -2.99
CA PHE A 100 9.84 -12.67 -4.39
C PHE A 100 9.25 -13.76 -5.31
N ALA A 101 8.32 -14.59 -4.80
CA ALA A 101 7.77 -15.72 -5.54
C ALA A 101 6.85 -15.31 -6.71
N VAL A 102 6.14 -14.18 -6.59
CA VAL A 102 5.36 -13.63 -7.71
C VAL A 102 6.30 -12.89 -8.65
N PRO A 103 6.41 -13.29 -9.95
CA PRO A 103 7.30 -12.62 -10.89
C PRO A 103 7.03 -11.11 -10.94
N LEU A 104 8.09 -10.32 -10.94
CA LEU A 104 8.00 -8.85 -10.94
C LEU A 104 7.14 -8.32 -12.10
N THR A 105 7.35 -8.84 -13.31
CA THR A 105 6.58 -8.45 -14.50
C THR A 105 5.10 -8.78 -14.35
N MET A 106 4.76 -9.90 -13.71
CA MET A 106 3.38 -10.27 -13.40
C MET A 106 2.76 -9.30 -12.39
N GLN A 107 3.49 -8.90 -11.34
CA GLN A 107 3.00 -7.87 -10.42
C GLN A 107 2.73 -6.56 -11.14
N GLN A 108 3.65 -6.13 -12.02
CA GLN A 108 3.52 -4.90 -12.81
C GLN A 108 2.33 -4.94 -13.77
N GLU A 109 2.02 -6.09 -14.37
CA GLU A 109 0.90 -6.24 -15.30
C GLU A 109 -0.44 -6.38 -14.58
N VAL A 110 -0.51 -7.23 -13.57
CA VAL A 110 -1.76 -7.64 -12.92
C VAL A 110 -2.20 -6.67 -11.83
N TRP A 111 -1.24 -6.07 -11.12
CA TRP A 111 -1.51 -5.15 -10.02
C TRP A 111 -0.50 -3.98 -9.98
N PRO A 112 -0.57 -3.06 -10.97
CA PRO A 112 0.42 -2.00 -11.14
C PRO A 112 0.38 -0.91 -10.07
N THR A 113 -0.56 -0.98 -9.12
CA THR A 113 -0.84 0.09 -8.16
C THR A 113 -0.41 -0.25 -6.75
N GLU A 114 -0.04 0.79 -6.01
CA GLU A 114 -0.12 0.80 -4.56
C GLU A 114 -1.45 1.43 -4.12
N ASP A 115 -2.21 0.70 -3.31
CA ASP A 115 -3.54 1.08 -2.84
C ASP A 115 -3.58 1.66 -1.42
N PHE A 116 -4.39 2.71 -1.26
CA PHE A 116 -4.52 3.49 -0.04
C PHE A 116 -5.99 3.83 0.25
N GLU A 117 -6.26 4.09 1.53
CA GLU A 117 -7.50 4.66 2.04
C GLU A 117 -7.24 6.07 2.52
N LEU A 118 -7.92 7.07 1.97
CA LEU A 118 -7.98 8.43 2.52
C LEU A 118 -8.71 8.40 3.87
N ALA A 119 -7.93 8.38 4.95
CA ALA A 119 -8.45 8.30 6.32
C ALA A 119 -8.91 9.67 6.85
N TRP A 120 -8.32 10.76 6.36
CA TRP A 120 -8.68 12.11 6.73
C TRP A 120 -8.15 13.15 5.74
N SER A 121 -8.88 14.25 5.56
CA SER A 121 -8.47 15.38 4.74
C SER A 121 -9.04 16.70 5.28
N ILE A 122 -8.31 17.79 5.09
CA ILE A 122 -8.80 19.17 5.28
C ILE A 122 -9.10 19.88 3.95
N VAL A 123 -8.83 19.22 2.82
CA VAL A 123 -9.13 19.71 1.48
C VAL A 123 -10.21 18.82 0.88
N ASP A 124 -10.95 19.35 -0.08
CA ASP A 124 -11.92 18.53 -0.81
C ASP A 124 -11.20 17.43 -1.60
N ALA A 125 -11.63 16.19 -1.40
CA ALA A 125 -11.08 15.02 -2.06
C ALA A 125 -12.23 14.14 -2.57
N HIS A 126 -12.07 13.60 -3.77
CA HIS A 126 -13.09 12.80 -4.45
C HIS A 126 -12.51 11.44 -4.80
N ALA A 127 -13.08 10.38 -4.25
CA ALA A 127 -12.68 9.02 -4.59
C ALA A 127 -13.30 8.58 -5.93
N PRO A 128 -12.60 7.77 -6.76
CA PRO A 128 -11.24 7.29 -6.52
C PRO A 128 -10.17 8.32 -6.90
N GLU A 129 -9.08 8.36 -6.13
CA GLU A 129 -7.89 9.16 -6.47
C GLU A 129 -6.80 8.28 -7.11
N SER A 130 -5.97 8.89 -7.95
CA SER A 130 -4.77 8.26 -8.52
C SER A 130 -3.47 8.99 -8.18
N ASP A 131 -3.56 10.08 -7.41
CA ASP A 131 -2.45 10.93 -6.98
C ASP A 131 -2.73 11.35 -5.52
N LEU A 132 -1.79 11.07 -4.62
CA LEU A 132 -1.90 11.45 -3.21
C LEU A 132 -1.95 12.97 -3.02
N PHE A 133 -1.47 13.75 -3.99
CA PHE A 133 -1.44 15.21 -3.99
C PHE A 133 -2.62 15.85 -4.72
N ALA A 134 -3.60 15.06 -5.20
CA ALA A 134 -4.81 15.60 -5.80
C ALA A 134 -5.49 16.60 -4.84
N GLY A 135 -5.81 17.78 -5.37
CA GLY A 135 -6.41 18.90 -4.61
C GLY A 135 -5.42 19.82 -3.87
N LEU A 136 -4.10 19.57 -3.95
CA LEU A 136 -3.07 20.37 -3.24
C LEU A 136 -2.28 21.33 -4.15
N ARG A 137 -2.76 21.60 -5.37
CA ARG A 137 -2.11 22.48 -6.35
C ARG A 137 -3.02 23.64 -6.73
#